data_AF-H3AJE9-F1
#
_entry.id   AF-H3AJE9-F1
#
_cell.length_a   1.000
_cell.length_b   1.000
_cell.length_c   1.000
_cell.angle_alpha   90.00
_cell.angle_beta   90.00
_cell.angle_gamma   90.00
#
_symmetry.space_group_name_H-M   'P 1'
#
loop_
_entity.id
_entity.type
_entity.pdbx_description
1 polymer ?
#
loop_
_entity_poly.entity_id
_entity_poly.type
_entity_poly.pdbx_seq_one_letter_code
_entity_poly.pdbx_strand_id
1 'polypeptide(L)'
;MFSKDKDIIPFIDKYWECLTTRQRPGKMTWPNNIVKTMTKERDVFLVKEHPDPGSKDPEEDYPKFGLLDQDLSNIGPAYDNQKQGGAISTAGGLNEMGDFSGGIPIGGTGKGRGAKRKQQEGGTTTAAAKRTRSDPVFAAQRLPPHGYPLEHPFNKDGYRYILAEPDPHAPDPEKLELDCWAGKPIPGDLYRACLYERVLLALHDRDLAPQLKISDDRLTVTGEKGYSMVRASHGIRKGSWYFEITVDEMPSDTSARLGWSQPLGNLQAPLGYDKFSYSWRSKKGTRFHQSIGKHYSDGYEHGDVLGFYVSLPEETETAKSLPDTYKDKALIKFKSYLYFEEKDFVDKAEKSLKPNLGSIMIFYKNGVSQGVAYRDIYEGVYYPAISLYKSCTVSINFGPHFKYPPKDVAYRPMSDMGWEAVVEHTLADMLYHVETEVDGRHSPPWEP
;
A
#
# COMPACT_ATOMS: atom_id res chain seq x y z
N MET A 1 26.46 4.24 24.49
CA MET A 1 25.21 4.47 25.23
C MET A 1 24.88 5.95 25.16
N PHE A 2 23.61 6.28 25.01
CA PHE A 2 23.07 7.61 24.74
C PHE A 2 22.36 8.15 25.98
N SER A 3 22.57 9.42 26.29
CA SER A 3 21.87 10.12 27.37
C SER A 3 20.40 10.35 27.00
N LYS A 4 19.50 10.08 27.96
CA LYS A 4 18.09 10.45 27.89
C LYS A 4 17.88 11.88 27.38
N ASP A 5 18.47 12.86 28.07
CA ASP A 5 18.15 14.28 27.90
C ASP A 5 19.02 14.98 26.86
N LYS A 6 20.25 14.52 26.63
CA LYS A 6 21.17 15.13 25.66
C LYS A 6 21.11 14.51 24.26
N ASP A 7 20.77 13.22 24.15
CA ASP A 7 20.77 12.49 22.87
C ASP A 7 19.37 12.03 22.46
N ILE A 8 18.69 11.22 23.29
CA ILE A 8 17.49 10.48 22.89
C ILE A 8 16.28 11.40 22.69
N ILE A 9 15.96 12.24 23.68
CA ILE A 9 14.82 13.18 23.59
C ILE A 9 15.03 14.20 22.45
N PRO A 10 16.19 14.87 22.30
CA PRO A 10 16.42 15.80 21.19
C PRO A 10 16.39 15.13 19.81
N PHE A 11 16.87 13.90 19.68
CA PHE A 11 16.78 13.14 18.42
C PHE A 11 15.32 12.87 18.05
N ILE A 12 14.52 12.36 18.99
CA ILE A 12 13.11 12.03 18.74
C ILE A 12 12.27 13.28 18.49
N ASP A 13 12.53 14.40 19.17
CA ASP A 13 11.82 15.66 18.88
C ASP A 13 12.22 16.24 17.51
N LYS A 14 13.49 16.15 17.12
CA LYS A 14 13.98 16.62 15.81
C LYS A 14 13.44 15.81 14.65
N TYR A 15 13.33 14.49 14.81
CA TYR A 15 12.91 13.56 13.76
C TYR A 15 11.46 13.04 13.97
N TRP A 16 10.65 13.72 14.80
CA TRP A 16 9.30 13.29 15.15
C TRP A 16 8.44 12.92 13.93
N GLU A 17 8.38 13.80 12.94
CA GLU A 17 7.56 13.62 11.72
C GLU A 17 8.14 12.56 10.76
N CYS A 18 9.38 12.11 10.98
CA CYS A 18 10.00 10.98 10.25
C CYS A 18 9.88 9.65 11.01
N LEU A 19 9.75 9.69 12.34
CA LEU A 19 9.68 8.53 13.22
C LEU A 19 8.24 8.09 13.50
N THR A 20 7.26 9.00 13.38
CA THR A 20 5.84 8.70 13.62
C THR A 20 4.91 9.54 12.75
N THR A 21 3.77 8.98 12.38
CA THR A 21 2.68 9.67 11.67
C THR A 21 1.79 10.52 12.59
N ARG A 22 2.03 10.47 13.91
CA ARG A 22 1.21 11.17 14.92
C ARG A 22 1.49 12.66 14.97
N GLN A 23 0.43 13.47 15.05
CA GLN A 23 0.55 14.91 15.35
C GLN A 23 1.27 15.12 16.68
N ARG A 24 2.25 16.05 16.70
CA ARG A 24 3.06 16.37 17.88
C ARG A 24 2.17 16.70 19.10
N PRO A 25 2.26 15.96 20.22
CA PRO A 25 1.43 16.20 21.40
C PRO A 25 1.66 17.59 21.99
N GLY A 26 0.59 18.36 22.21
CA GLY A 26 0.65 19.70 22.82
C GLY A 26 1.09 19.73 24.30
N LYS A 27 1.32 18.56 24.91
CA LYS A 27 1.92 18.39 26.25
C LYS A 27 3.04 17.35 26.16
N MET A 28 4.21 17.68 26.70
CA MET A 28 5.42 16.82 26.69
C MET A 28 5.34 15.70 27.75
N THR A 29 4.43 14.74 27.56
CA THR A 29 4.31 13.56 28.45
C THR A 29 5.08 12.34 27.97
N TRP A 30 5.39 12.26 26.67
CA TRP A 30 6.07 11.13 26.03
C TRP A 30 7.50 10.83 26.55
N PRO A 31 8.34 11.80 26.99
CA PRO A 31 9.72 11.49 27.41
C PRO A 31 9.77 10.52 28.59
N ASN A 32 8.80 10.62 29.51
CA ASN A 32 8.70 9.72 30.67
C ASN A 32 8.22 8.31 30.28
N ASN A 33 7.49 8.15 29.17
CA ASN A 33 7.07 6.84 28.68
C ASN A 33 8.25 6.11 28.05
N ILE A 34 9.05 6.78 27.21
CA ILE A 34 10.26 6.19 26.60
C ILE A 34 11.21 5.68 27.68
N VAL A 35 11.50 6.49 28.70
CA VAL A 35 12.34 6.09 29.83
C VAL A 35 11.79 4.83 30.51
N LYS A 36 10.48 4.77 30.79
CA LYS A 36 9.86 3.57 31.37
C LYS A 36 10.01 2.34 30.48
N THR A 37 9.72 2.45 29.18
CA THR A 37 9.82 1.33 28.22
C THR A 37 11.25 0.80 28.15
N MET A 38 12.23 1.67 27.89
CA MET A 38 13.64 1.28 27.80
C MET A 38 14.19 0.76 29.14
N THR A 39 13.64 1.18 30.29
CA THR A 39 14.01 0.68 31.63
C THR A 39 13.38 -0.68 31.94
N LYS A 40 12.23 -1.00 31.33
CA LYS A 40 11.49 -2.26 31.50
C LYS A 40 12.04 -3.36 30.59
N GLU A 41 12.36 -3.05 29.34
CA GLU A 41 12.78 -4.01 28.30
C GLU A 41 14.29 -4.28 28.35
N ARG A 42 14.74 -4.89 29.46
CA ARG A 42 16.16 -5.21 29.70
C ARG A 42 16.74 -6.25 28.73
N ASP A 43 15.89 -6.99 28.03
CA ASP A 43 16.28 -7.96 26.99
C ASP A 43 16.70 -7.28 25.67
N VAL A 44 16.28 -6.02 25.47
CA VAL A 44 16.63 -5.20 24.29
C VAL A 44 17.57 -4.05 24.67
N PHE A 45 17.38 -3.45 25.85
CA PHE A 45 18.09 -2.25 26.28
C PHE A 45 19.00 -2.46 27.48
N LEU A 46 20.28 -2.14 27.31
CA LEU A 46 21.19 -1.84 28.40
C LEU A 46 20.84 -0.48 29.00
N VAL A 47 20.60 -0.44 30.31
CA VAL A 47 20.32 0.81 31.03
C VAL A 47 21.33 1.00 32.14
N LYS A 48 21.90 2.20 32.18
CA LYS A 48 22.85 2.64 33.20
C LYS A 48 22.27 3.87 33.88
N GLU A 49 21.94 3.71 35.16
CA GLU A 49 21.21 4.71 35.94
C GLU A 49 22.15 5.72 36.63
N HIS A 50 23.42 5.36 36.83
CA HIS A 50 24.45 6.17 37.49
C HIS A 50 25.82 6.05 36.81
N PRO A 51 26.73 7.03 36.97
CA PRO A 51 28.13 6.90 36.59
C PRO A 51 28.84 5.74 37.33
N ASP A 52 29.86 5.15 36.69
CA ASP A 52 30.67 4.14 37.39
C ASP A 52 31.52 4.82 38.49
N PRO A 53 31.79 4.14 39.61
CA PRO A 53 32.71 4.62 40.63
C PRO A 53 34.08 5.00 40.03
N GLY A 54 34.41 6.29 40.06
CA GLY A 54 35.66 6.85 39.51
C GLY A 54 35.61 7.28 38.05
N SER A 55 34.45 7.20 37.38
CA SER A 55 34.27 7.81 36.04
C SER A 55 34.21 9.35 36.12
N LYS A 56 34.48 10.01 34.99
CA LYS A 56 34.40 11.48 34.85
C LYS A 56 33.06 11.97 34.28
N ASP A 57 32.12 11.05 34.06
CA ASP A 57 30.83 11.36 33.44
C ASP A 57 29.95 12.14 34.45
N PRO A 58 29.33 13.26 34.06
CA PRO A 58 28.41 13.99 34.92
C PRO A 58 27.19 13.15 35.31
N GLU A 59 26.77 13.21 36.58
CA GLU A 59 25.53 12.57 37.08
C GLU A 59 24.29 13.00 36.26
N GLU A 60 24.27 14.25 35.77
CA GLU A 60 23.22 14.82 34.93
C GLU A 60 23.08 14.18 33.54
N ASP A 61 24.06 13.40 33.07
CA ASP A 61 23.96 12.70 31.78
C ASP A 61 23.13 11.41 31.87
N TYR A 62 22.78 10.98 33.08
CA TYR A 62 22.11 9.71 33.36
C TYR A 62 20.60 9.87 33.59
N PRO A 63 19.77 8.86 33.26
CA PRO A 63 20.14 7.54 32.74
C PRO A 63 20.64 7.55 31.30
N LYS A 64 21.64 6.69 31.04
CA LYS A 64 22.15 6.37 29.70
C LYS A 64 21.60 5.01 29.24
N PHE A 65 21.25 4.90 27.95
CA PHE A 65 20.68 3.70 27.34
C PHE A 65 21.53 3.20 26.17
N GLY A 66 21.51 1.90 25.89
CA GLY A 66 22.11 1.30 24.70
C GLY A 66 21.35 0.04 24.31
N LEU A 67 21.61 -0.50 23.13
CA LEU A 67 21.11 -1.81 22.76
C LEU A 67 21.97 -2.92 23.40
N LEU A 68 21.34 -4.02 23.78
CA LEU A 68 22.00 -5.20 24.34
C LEU A 68 22.80 -5.95 23.27
N ASP A 69 22.19 -6.17 22.10
CA ASP A 69 22.90 -6.61 20.90
C ASP A 69 23.35 -5.39 20.07
N GLN A 70 24.51 -5.49 19.43
CA GLN A 70 25.01 -4.50 18.48
C GLN A 70 24.86 -4.94 17.02
N ASP A 71 24.57 -6.23 16.78
CA ASP A 71 24.15 -6.71 15.47
C ASP A 71 22.63 -6.50 15.33
N LEU A 72 22.27 -5.44 14.61
CA LEU A 72 20.88 -5.06 14.38
C LEU A 72 20.08 -6.12 13.61
N SER A 73 20.73 -7.11 12.98
CA SER A 73 20.03 -8.20 12.28
C SER A 73 19.38 -9.22 13.22
N ASN A 74 19.81 -9.27 14.48
CA ASN A 74 19.21 -10.12 15.52
C ASN A 74 18.04 -9.44 16.26
N ILE A 75 17.85 -8.13 16.07
CA ILE A 75 16.81 -7.35 16.73
C ILE A 75 15.53 -7.40 15.89
N GLY A 76 14.71 -8.43 16.12
CA GLY A 76 13.44 -8.66 15.44
C GLY A 76 12.22 -8.62 16.39
N PRO A 77 10.98 -8.71 15.83
CA PRO A 77 9.76 -8.81 16.63
C PRO A 77 9.79 -10.03 17.57
N ALA A 78 9.33 -9.85 18.81
CA ALA A 78 9.52 -10.81 19.91
C ALA A 78 8.91 -12.21 19.71
N TYR A 79 8.07 -12.40 18.69
CA TYR A 79 7.32 -13.64 18.42
C TYR A 79 8.18 -14.82 17.93
N ASP A 80 9.39 -14.59 17.39
CA ASP A 80 10.19 -15.70 16.82
C ASP A 80 10.80 -16.63 17.89
N ASN A 81 10.87 -16.19 19.15
CA ASN A 81 11.39 -16.98 20.28
C ASN A 81 10.53 -18.21 20.64
N GLN A 82 9.33 -18.39 20.09
CA GLN A 82 8.47 -19.55 20.35
C GLN A 82 8.77 -20.80 19.51
N LYS A 83 9.69 -20.75 18.53
CA LYS A 83 9.85 -21.85 17.54
C LYS A 83 10.79 -23.01 17.92
N GLN A 84 11.35 -23.06 19.13
CA GLN A 84 12.23 -24.17 19.56
C GLN A 84 11.70 -24.92 20.79
N GLY A 85 10.82 -25.90 20.55
CA GLY A 85 10.38 -26.84 21.59
C GLY A 85 9.45 -27.94 21.08
N GLY A 86 10.01 -29.09 20.66
CA GLY A 86 9.20 -30.28 20.34
C GLY A 86 9.83 -31.23 19.32
N ALA A 87 10.63 -32.20 19.79
CA ALA A 87 11.09 -33.30 18.94
C ALA A 87 9.98 -34.34 18.71
N ILE A 88 9.93 -34.91 17.50
CA ILE A 88 8.93 -35.91 17.09
C ILE A 88 9.41 -37.33 17.46
N SER A 89 8.53 -38.14 18.05
CA SER A 89 8.69 -39.60 18.19
C SER A 89 7.48 -40.35 17.62
N THR A 90 7.67 -41.63 17.28
CA THR A 90 6.94 -42.33 16.21
C THR A 90 6.04 -43.50 16.63
N ALA A 91 4.93 -43.65 15.90
CA ALA A 91 4.30 -44.91 15.43
C ALA A 91 3.38 -45.77 16.33
N GLY A 92 2.41 -46.44 15.65
CA GLY A 92 1.49 -47.50 16.12
C GLY A 92 0.09 -46.99 16.52
N GLY A 93 -1.04 -47.59 16.14
CA GLY A 93 -1.37 -48.75 15.26
C GLY A 93 -2.90 -48.87 15.08
N LEU A 94 -3.40 -49.62 14.09
CA LEU A 94 -4.83 -49.72 13.70
C LEU A 94 -5.54 -51.02 14.18
N ASN A 95 -6.88 -51.05 14.02
CA ASN A 95 -7.89 -52.14 14.16
C ASN A 95 -8.83 -52.00 15.39
N GLU A 96 -10.13 -52.36 15.41
CA GLU A 96 -11.16 -52.82 14.44
C GLU A 96 -12.55 -52.48 15.08
N MET A 97 -13.52 -51.85 14.38
CA MET A 97 -14.71 -52.43 13.71
C MET A 97 -15.86 -53.03 14.59
N GLY A 98 -17.11 -52.57 14.34
CA GLY A 98 -18.39 -53.11 14.87
C GLY A 98 -19.08 -52.22 15.94
N ASP A 99 -20.40 -52.07 16.05
CA ASP A 99 -21.54 -52.52 15.22
C ASP A 99 -22.81 -51.65 15.51
N PHE A 100 -23.88 -51.78 14.71
CA PHE A 100 -25.14 -51.03 14.81
C PHE A 100 -26.09 -51.52 15.93
N SER A 101 -26.80 -50.61 16.60
CA SER A 101 -28.24 -50.72 16.93
C SER A 101 -28.77 -49.45 17.59
N GLY A 102 -30.08 -49.17 17.50
CA GLY A 102 -30.67 -47.90 17.93
C GLY A 102 -31.84 -48.03 18.91
N GLY A 103 -32.39 -46.90 19.35
CA GLY A 103 -33.61 -46.85 20.18
C GLY A 103 -34.09 -45.42 20.46
N ILE A 104 -35.40 -45.18 20.30
CA ILE A 104 -36.11 -43.94 20.70
C ILE A 104 -37.32 -44.35 21.55
N PRO A 105 -37.57 -43.71 22.70
CA PRO A 105 -38.91 -43.12 23.00
C PRO A 105 -38.78 -41.66 23.52
N ILE A 106 -39.53 -40.64 23.08
CA ILE A 106 -40.99 -40.31 23.15
C ILE A 106 -41.37 -39.34 24.31
N GLY A 107 -42.13 -38.28 23.97
CA GLY A 107 -42.84 -37.32 24.86
C GLY A 107 -42.18 -35.92 24.88
N GLY A 108 -42.75 -34.79 24.43
CA GLY A 108 -44.13 -34.25 24.47
C GLY A 108 -44.14 -33.06 25.46
N THR A 109 -44.57 -31.81 25.21
CA THR A 109 -45.34 -31.11 24.15
C THR A 109 -44.85 -29.61 24.07
N GLY A 110 -45.34 -28.63 23.28
CA GLY A 110 -46.37 -28.59 22.23
C GLY A 110 -46.88 -27.18 21.84
N LYS A 111 -46.41 -26.60 20.72
CA LYS A 111 -46.82 -25.35 20.00
C LYS A 111 -46.33 -23.98 20.55
N GLY A 112 -45.88 -23.03 19.71
CA GLY A 112 -45.56 -23.13 18.27
C GLY A 112 -45.39 -21.81 17.49
N ARG A 113 -45.22 -21.96 16.16
CA ARG A 113 -45.27 -20.96 15.05
C ARG A 113 -44.10 -19.96 14.86
N GLY A 114 -43.33 -20.18 13.79
CA GLY A 114 -42.46 -19.20 13.13
C GLY A 114 -41.52 -19.89 12.13
N ALA A 115 -41.75 -19.75 10.82
CA ALA A 115 -41.02 -20.52 9.81
C ALA A 115 -39.61 -19.95 9.53
N LYS A 116 -38.58 -20.81 9.53
CA LYS A 116 -37.25 -20.53 8.95
C LYS A 116 -36.88 -21.59 7.91
N ARG A 117 -36.15 -21.16 6.88
CA ARG A 117 -35.79 -21.96 5.70
C ARG A 117 -34.87 -23.13 6.05
N LYS A 118 -35.03 -24.20 5.27
CA LYS A 118 -34.32 -25.48 5.36
C LYS A 118 -32.89 -25.34 4.84
N GLN A 119 -31.90 -25.70 5.66
CA GLN A 119 -30.52 -25.94 5.23
C GLN A 119 -30.46 -27.35 4.61
N GLN A 120 -29.66 -27.54 3.56
CA GLN A 120 -29.51 -28.84 2.90
C GLN A 120 -28.02 -29.13 2.70
N GLU A 121 -27.46 -29.93 3.60
CA GLU A 121 -26.14 -30.51 3.42
C GLU A 121 -26.24 -31.72 2.46
N GLY A 122 -25.27 -31.81 1.56
CA GLY A 122 -25.08 -32.93 0.65
C GLY A 122 -23.62 -32.99 0.24
N GLY A 123 -22.82 -33.77 0.96
CA GLY A 123 -21.41 -33.98 0.66
C GLY A 123 -21.19 -35.20 -0.23
N THR A 124 -20.21 -35.10 -1.13
CA THR A 124 -19.57 -36.24 -1.78
C THR A 124 -18.07 -35.98 -1.86
N THR A 125 -17.28 -36.92 -1.34
CA THR A 125 -15.82 -36.81 -1.19
C THR A 125 -15.09 -37.55 -2.30
N THR A 126 -13.96 -37.01 -2.77
CA THR A 126 -12.90 -37.80 -3.43
C THR A 126 -11.51 -37.34 -2.99
N ALA A 127 -10.70 -38.34 -2.62
CA ALA A 127 -9.22 -38.39 -2.52
C ALA A 127 -8.43 -37.17 -1.98
N ALA A 128 -7.84 -37.34 -0.80
CA ALA A 128 -6.81 -36.44 -0.26
C ALA A 128 -5.39 -36.86 -0.69
N ALA A 129 -4.68 -35.97 -1.37
CA ALA A 129 -3.21 -35.94 -1.40
C ALA A 129 -2.73 -34.73 -0.58
N LYS A 130 -1.56 -34.84 0.08
CA LYS A 130 -1.03 -33.87 1.06
C LYS A 130 -1.23 -32.42 0.62
N ARG A 131 -2.23 -31.74 1.21
CA ARG A 131 -2.34 -30.29 1.15
C ARG A 131 -1.50 -29.68 2.27
N THR A 132 -0.67 -28.70 1.89
CA THR A 132 -0.18 -27.67 2.80
C THR A 132 -1.33 -27.11 3.63
N ARG A 133 -1.04 -26.72 4.87
CA ARG A 133 -2.04 -26.21 5.84
C ARG A 133 -2.55 -24.84 5.39
N SER A 134 -3.44 -24.83 4.40
CA SER A 134 -4.10 -23.63 3.89
C SER A 134 -5.18 -23.22 4.89
N ASP A 135 -4.92 -22.14 5.60
CA ASP A 135 -5.88 -21.51 6.49
C ASP A 135 -7.17 -21.14 5.72
N PRO A 136 -8.38 -21.52 6.19
CA PRO A 136 -9.64 -21.15 5.56
C PRO A 136 -9.81 -19.64 5.36
N VAL A 137 -9.22 -18.81 6.23
CA VAL A 137 -9.27 -17.34 6.14
C VAL A 137 -8.64 -16.84 4.84
N PHE A 138 -7.46 -17.36 4.46
CA PHE A 138 -6.78 -17.03 3.20
C PHE A 138 -7.46 -17.65 1.96
N ALA A 139 -8.30 -18.66 2.12
CA ALA A 139 -9.03 -19.27 1.00
C ALA A 139 -10.24 -18.41 0.57
N ALA A 140 -10.91 -17.75 1.52
CA ALA A 140 -12.16 -17.00 1.28
C ALA A 140 -11.96 -15.67 0.53
N GLN A 141 -10.74 -15.12 0.54
CA GLN A 141 -10.36 -13.87 -0.13
C GLN A 141 -9.42 -14.07 -1.32
N ARG A 142 -9.36 -15.29 -1.90
CA ARG A 142 -8.55 -15.53 -3.11
C ARG A 142 -8.98 -14.63 -4.26
N LEU A 143 -8.16 -13.61 -4.49
CA LEU A 143 -8.29 -12.68 -5.59
C LEU A 143 -8.32 -13.45 -6.93
N PRO A 144 -9.07 -12.96 -7.93
CA PRO A 144 -9.02 -13.52 -9.28
C PRO A 144 -7.59 -13.55 -9.84
N PRO A 145 -7.29 -14.35 -10.89
CA PRO A 145 -5.95 -14.43 -11.46
C PRO A 145 -5.34 -13.09 -11.92
N HIS A 146 -6.15 -12.08 -12.24
CA HIS A 146 -5.73 -10.70 -12.54
C HIS A 146 -5.45 -9.83 -11.30
N GLY A 147 -5.53 -10.41 -10.11
CA GLY A 147 -5.14 -9.84 -8.83
C GLY A 147 -6.14 -8.92 -8.14
N TYR A 148 -7.26 -8.51 -8.75
CA TYR A 148 -8.18 -7.52 -8.19
C TYR A 148 -9.64 -8.01 -8.28
N PRO A 149 -10.57 -7.63 -7.38
CA PRO A 149 -11.97 -8.01 -7.50
C PRO A 149 -12.65 -7.44 -8.76
N LEU A 150 -13.38 -8.29 -9.49
CA LEU A 150 -14.11 -7.88 -10.71
C LEU A 150 -15.11 -6.73 -10.47
N GLU A 151 -15.73 -6.74 -9.29
CA GLU A 151 -16.60 -5.68 -8.78
C GLU A 151 -16.08 -5.16 -7.45
N HIS A 152 -15.97 -3.84 -7.33
CA HIS A 152 -15.44 -3.12 -6.17
C HIS A 152 -16.25 -1.83 -5.94
N PRO A 153 -16.23 -1.24 -4.73
CA PRO A 153 -16.91 0.03 -4.47
C PRO A 153 -16.30 1.16 -5.30
N PHE A 154 -17.15 2.03 -5.86
CA PHE A 154 -16.73 3.13 -6.72
C PHE A 154 -16.26 4.33 -5.90
N ASN A 155 -15.08 4.87 -6.22
CA ASN A 155 -14.64 6.14 -5.64
C ASN A 155 -15.60 7.26 -6.08
N LYS A 156 -16.40 7.78 -5.14
CA LYS A 156 -17.51 8.70 -5.40
C LYS A 156 -17.65 9.70 -4.26
N ASP A 157 -18.21 10.87 -4.53
CA ASP A 157 -18.55 11.90 -3.53
C ASP A 157 -17.36 12.32 -2.63
N GLY A 158 -16.14 12.19 -3.17
CA GLY A 158 -14.89 12.48 -2.47
C GLY A 158 -14.36 11.36 -1.58
N TYR A 159 -14.76 10.10 -1.80
CA TYR A 159 -14.20 8.93 -1.11
C TYR A 159 -13.38 8.06 -2.06
N ARG A 160 -12.27 7.52 -1.55
CA ARG A 160 -11.44 6.48 -2.19
C ARG A 160 -11.54 5.18 -1.41
N TYR A 161 -11.60 4.08 -2.15
CA TYR A 161 -11.65 2.72 -1.63
C TYR A 161 -10.38 1.96 -1.98
N ILE A 162 -9.67 1.51 -0.95
CA ILE A 162 -8.37 0.84 -1.09
C ILE A 162 -8.57 -0.60 -0.64
N LEU A 163 -8.32 -1.55 -1.55
CA LEU A 163 -8.47 -2.98 -1.27
C LEU A 163 -7.63 -3.38 -0.05
N ALA A 164 -8.26 -4.03 0.93
CA ALA A 164 -7.63 -4.47 2.17
C ALA A 164 -7.43 -5.99 2.17
N GLU A 165 -6.28 -6.44 2.67
CA GLU A 165 -5.97 -7.84 2.95
C GLU A 165 -5.63 -8.03 4.44
N PRO A 166 -5.78 -9.25 4.99
CA PRO A 166 -5.37 -9.56 6.36
C PRO A 166 -3.89 -9.27 6.55
N ASP A 167 -3.52 -8.57 7.61
CA ASP A 167 -2.11 -8.29 7.90
C ASP A 167 -1.48 -9.47 8.65
N PRO A 168 -0.50 -10.18 8.06
CA PRO A 168 0.17 -11.30 8.73
C PRO A 168 1.02 -10.88 9.94
N HIS A 169 1.29 -9.58 10.12
CA HIS A 169 2.04 -9.03 11.26
C HIS A 169 1.16 -8.37 12.32
N ALA A 170 -0.16 -8.44 12.20
CA ALA A 170 -1.06 -7.94 13.23
C ALA A 170 -0.88 -8.70 14.55
N PRO A 171 -0.91 -8.04 15.72
CA PRO A 171 -0.56 -8.65 17.01
C PRO A 171 -1.55 -9.73 17.49
N ASP A 172 -2.78 -9.73 16.98
CA ASP A 172 -3.84 -10.69 17.34
C ASP A 172 -4.49 -11.31 16.08
N PRO A 173 -3.79 -12.17 15.32
CA PRO A 173 -4.32 -12.73 14.07
C PRO A 173 -5.54 -13.65 14.28
N GLU A 174 -5.73 -14.18 15.50
CA GLU A 174 -6.90 -14.98 15.87
C GLU A 174 -8.20 -14.15 15.92
N LYS A 175 -8.13 -12.81 16.07
CA LYS A 175 -9.31 -11.92 16.07
C LYS A 175 -9.88 -11.68 14.66
N LEU A 176 -9.26 -12.24 13.62
CA LEU A 176 -9.62 -12.02 12.22
C LEU A 176 -10.87 -12.82 11.78
N GLU A 177 -11.48 -13.62 12.68
CA GLU A 177 -12.74 -14.32 12.42
C GLU A 177 -13.88 -13.34 12.06
N LEU A 178 -14.26 -13.34 10.78
CA LEU A 178 -15.15 -12.36 10.18
C LEU A 178 -16.56 -12.31 10.78
N ASP A 179 -17.03 -13.43 11.32
CA ASP A 179 -18.40 -13.56 11.86
C ASP A 179 -18.55 -12.93 13.26
N CYS A 180 -17.44 -12.71 13.99
CA CYS A 180 -17.43 -12.04 15.29
C CYS A 180 -17.74 -10.53 15.20
N TRP A 181 -17.61 -9.95 14.00
CA TRP A 181 -17.74 -8.51 13.75
C TRP A 181 -19.11 -8.10 13.17
N ALA A 182 -20.07 -9.02 13.11
CA ALA A 182 -21.42 -8.73 12.60
C ALA A 182 -22.11 -7.61 13.42
N GLY A 183 -22.23 -6.42 12.83
CA GLY A 183 -22.84 -5.24 13.47
C GLY A 183 -21.89 -4.41 14.34
N LYS A 184 -20.60 -4.73 14.38
CA LYS A 184 -19.53 -3.93 15.02
C LYS A 184 -18.61 -3.32 13.95
N PRO A 185 -17.88 -2.22 14.23
CA PRO A 185 -16.80 -1.76 13.36
C PRO A 185 -15.74 -2.86 13.20
N ILE A 186 -15.27 -3.08 11.98
CA ILE A 186 -14.16 -4.00 11.71
C ILE A 186 -12.85 -3.32 12.12
N PRO A 187 -11.97 -3.95 12.92
CA PRO A 187 -10.70 -3.36 13.33
C PRO A 187 -9.78 -3.19 12.11
N GLY A 188 -9.29 -1.96 11.85
CA GLY A 188 -8.45 -1.66 10.69
C GLY A 188 -6.96 -1.98 10.87
N ASP A 189 -6.51 -2.06 12.11
CA ASP A 189 -5.19 -2.53 12.53
C ASP A 189 -4.91 -3.97 12.08
N LEU A 190 -5.92 -4.85 12.12
CA LEU A 190 -5.84 -6.25 11.68
C LEU A 190 -5.65 -6.44 10.15
N TYR A 191 -5.74 -5.37 9.37
CA TYR A 191 -5.66 -5.40 7.90
C TYR A 191 -4.61 -4.42 7.38
N ARG A 192 -4.19 -4.60 6.13
CA ARG A 192 -3.27 -3.69 5.42
C ARG A 192 -3.71 -3.49 3.98
N ALA A 193 -3.17 -2.47 3.32
CA ALA A 193 -3.44 -2.25 1.90
C ALA A 193 -2.91 -3.42 1.06
N CYS A 194 -3.74 -3.97 0.17
CA CYS A 194 -3.34 -5.04 -0.73
C CYS A 194 -2.44 -4.49 -1.83
N LEU A 195 -1.17 -4.90 -1.82
CA LEU A 195 -0.12 -4.45 -2.72
C LEU A 195 0.29 -5.55 -3.69
N TYR A 196 0.77 -5.15 -4.87
CA TYR A 196 1.23 -6.07 -5.89
C TYR A 196 2.75 -6.02 -5.98
N GLU A 197 3.43 -7.16 -5.89
CA GLU A 197 4.88 -7.24 -6.12
C GLU A 197 5.30 -6.71 -7.51
N ARG A 198 4.34 -6.65 -8.46
CA ARG A 198 4.52 -6.14 -9.82
C ARG A 198 3.76 -4.83 -10.03
N VAL A 199 4.42 -3.87 -10.68
CA VAL A 199 3.77 -2.67 -11.19
C VAL A 199 2.91 -3.01 -12.41
N LEU A 200 1.64 -2.64 -12.35
CA LEU A 200 0.57 -2.94 -13.32
C LEU A 200 -0.34 -1.71 -13.44
N LEU A 201 -1.24 -1.64 -14.43
CA LEU A 201 -2.30 -0.64 -14.42
C LEU A 201 -3.29 -0.90 -13.27
N ALA A 202 -3.66 0.16 -12.53
CA ALA A 202 -4.50 0.09 -11.34
C ALA A 202 -5.96 -0.20 -11.70
N LEU A 203 -6.52 -1.27 -11.16
CA LEU A 203 -7.93 -1.63 -11.43
C LEU A 203 -8.93 -0.86 -10.57
N HIS A 204 -8.52 -0.28 -9.43
CA HIS A 204 -9.35 0.66 -8.67
C HIS A 204 -9.61 1.98 -9.41
N ASP A 205 -8.72 2.38 -10.33
CA ASP A 205 -8.92 3.53 -11.21
C ASP A 205 -9.92 3.23 -12.34
N ARG A 206 -10.02 1.96 -12.76
CA ARG A 206 -10.82 1.52 -13.91
C ARG A 206 -12.28 1.90 -13.75
N ASP A 207 -12.87 1.76 -12.56
CA ASP A 207 -14.32 1.95 -12.41
C ASP A 207 -14.72 3.40 -12.11
N LEU A 208 -13.75 4.31 -11.87
CA LEU A 208 -13.97 5.74 -12.11
C LEU A 208 -14.02 6.06 -13.62
N ALA A 209 -13.60 5.13 -14.47
CA ALA A 209 -13.42 5.30 -15.91
C ALA A 209 -13.97 4.09 -16.70
N PRO A 210 -15.26 3.71 -16.57
CA PRO A 210 -15.83 2.49 -17.15
C PRO A 210 -15.87 2.44 -18.70
N GLN A 211 -15.31 3.46 -19.34
CA GLN A 211 -15.08 3.60 -20.79
C GLN A 211 -13.62 3.35 -21.19
N LEU A 212 -12.79 2.83 -20.27
CA LEU A 212 -11.48 2.23 -20.51
C LEU A 212 -11.57 0.71 -20.36
N LYS A 213 -11.06 -0.02 -21.35
CA LYS A 213 -10.85 -1.47 -21.32
C LYS A 213 -9.38 -1.75 -21.05
N ILE A 214 -9.09 -2.54 -20.03
CA ILE A 214 -7.73 -2.96 -19.66
C ILE A 214 -7.60 -4.45 -19.99
N SER A 215 -6.48 -4.86 -20.54
CA SER A 215 -6.15 -6.26 -20.86
C SER A 215 -5.97 -7.12 -19.59
N ASP A 216 -6.07 -8.44 -19.73
CA ASP A 216 -5.92 -9.39 -18.61
C ASP A 216 -4.52 -9.33 -17.96
N ASP A 217 -3.48 -8.99 -18.73
CA ASP A 217 -2.12 -8.77 -18.23
C ASP A 217 -1.93 -7.41 -17.53
N ARG A 218 -2.92 -6.52 -17.61
CA ARG A 218 -2.96 -5.17 -17.04
C ARG A 218 -1.82 -4.25 -17.52
N LEU A 219 -1.34 -4.46 -18.75
CA LEU A 219 -0.33 -3.61 -19.40
C LEU A 219 -0.86 -2.85 -20.62
N THR A 220 -1.93 -3.31 -21.27
CA THR A 220 -2.60 -2.61 -22.38
C THR A 220 -3.89 -1.95 -21.91
N VAL A 221 -4.18 -0.76 -22.43
CA VAL A 221 -5.46 -0.07 -22.21
C VAL A 221 -5.99 0.56 -23.50
N THR A 222 -7.28 0.36 -23.75
CA THR A 222 -8.04 0.88 -24.89
C THR A 222 -9.18 1.78 -24.41
N GLY A 223 -9.31 2.97 -24.99
CA GLY A 223 -10.44 3.87 -24.74
C GLY A 223 -11.65 3.58 -25.63
N GLU A 224 -12.84 4.05 -25.25
CA GLU A 224 -14.05 3.96 -26.11
C GLU A 224 -14.71 5.29 -26.42
N LYS A 225 -14.86 6.18 -25.42
CA LYS A 225 -15.75 7.36 -25.50
C LYS A 225 -14.99 8.66 -25.28
N GLY A 226 -15.33 9.39 -24.20
CA GLY A 226 -14.66 10.62 -23.82
C GLY A 226 -13.24 10.38 -23.31
N TYR A 227 -12.60 11.45 -22.83
CA TYR A 227 -11.34 11.28 -22.10
C TYR A 227 -11.60 10.59 -20.77
N SER A 228 -10.79 9.59 -20.47
CA SER A 228 -10.66 8.99 -19.15
C SER A 228 -9.21 8.67 -18.87
N MET A 229 -8.85 8.42 -17.61
CA MET A 229 -7.48 8.17 -17.17
C MET A 229 -7.38 6.86 -16.38
N VAL A 230 -6.24 6.20 -16.48
CA VAL A 230 -5.79 5.11 -15.60
C VAL A 230 -4.35 5.39 -15.16
N ARG A 231 -4.00 5.02 -13.94
CA ARG A 231 -2.62 5.11 -13.41
C ARG A 231 -2.01 3.72 -13.21
N ALA A 232 -0.70 3.67 -12.98
CA ALA A 232 -0.06 2.49 -12.43
C ALA A 232 -0.49 2.23 -10.97
N SER A 233 -0.32 0.99 -10.51
CA SER A 233 -0.56 0.57 -9.12
C SER A 233 0.40 1.21 -8.11
N HIS A 234 1.59 1.63 -8.56
CA HIS A 234 2.65 2.18 -7.70
C HIS A 234 3.03 3.58 -8.13
N GLY A 235 3.37 4.40 -7.14
CA GLY A 235 3.80 5.77 -7.30
C GLY A 235 5.12 6.04 -6.58
N ILE A 236 5.89 6.96 -7.13
CA ILE A 236 7.24 7.31 -6.68
C ILE A 236 7.21 8.60 -5.86
N ARG A 237 8.07 8.70 -4.84
CA ARG A 237 8.19 9.89 -3.98
C ARG A 237 9.52 10.63 -4.16
N LYS A 238 10.57 9.95 -4.61
CA LYS A 238 11.96 10.43 -4.68
C LYS A 238 12.79 9.70 -5.73
N GLY A 239 13.92 10.29 -6.12
CA GLY A 239 14.90 9.71 -7.04
C GLY A 239 14.51 9.82 -8.53
N SER A 240 15.30 9.18 -9.39
CA SER A 240 15.13 9.20 -10.85
C SER A 240 14.52 7.91 -11.39
N TRP A 241 13.45 8.03 -12.18
CA TRP A 241 12.64 6.89 -12.66
C TRP A 241 12.27 7.01 -14.14
N TYR A 242 12.09 5.87 -14.79
CA TYR A 242 11.72 5.77 -16.21
C TYR A 242 10.72 4.65 -16.50
N PHE A 243 9.82 4.90 -17.46
CA PHE A 243 8.99 3.88 -18.11
C PHE A 243 8.77 4.23 -19.60
N GLU A 244 8.29 3.26 -20.38
CA GLU A 244 7.89 3.45 -21.78
C GLU A 244 6.39 3.21 -21.99
N ILE A 245 5.79 3.89 -22.97
CA ILE A 245 4.48 3.55 -23.52
C ILE A 245 4.61 3.39 -25.04
N THR A 246 4.12 2.27 -25.56
CA THR A 246 3.95 2.04 -27.01
C THR A 246 2.55 2.47 -27.43
N VAL A 247 2.44 3.17 -28.55
CA VAL A 247 1.15 3.52 -29.16
C VAL A 247 0.75 2.43 -30.14
N ASP A 248 -0.07 1.48 -29.70
CA ASP A 248 -0.43 0.30 -30.50
C ASP A 248 -1.48 0.63 -31.56
N GLU A 249 -2.51 1.39 -31.20
CA GLU A 249 -3.55 1.83 -32.14
C GLU A 249 -3.91 3.31 -31.91
N MET A 250 -3.84 4.11 -32.97
CA MET A 250 -4.31 5.49 -32.96
C MET A 250 -5.09 5.83 -34.25
N PRO A 251 -6.34 5.36 -34.39
CA PRO A 251 -7.22 5.70 -35.50
C PRO A 251 -7.42 7.21 -35.67
N SER A 252 -7.86 7.63 -36.86
CA SER A 252 -8.22 9.03 -37.12
C SER A 252 -9.29 9.51 -36.12
N ASP A 253 -9.16 10.78 -35.71
CA ASP A 253 -9.95 11.43 -34.66
C ASP A 253 -9.82 10.87 -33.22
N THR A 254 -8.97 9.88 -32.95
CA THR A 254 -8.57 9.53 -31.57
C THR A 254 -7.53 10.53 -31.02
N SER A 255 -7.21 10.44 -29.72
CA SER A 255 -6.11 11.19 -29.12
C SER A 255 -5.66 10.54 -27.82
N ALA A 256 -4.35 10.58 -27.54
CA ALA A 256 -3.81 10.19 -26.24
C ALA A 256 -3.21 11.40 -25.52
N ARG A 257 -3.19 11.33 -24.18
CA ARG A 257 -2.40 12.18 -23.29
C ARG A 257 -1.71 11.29 -22.27
N LEU A 258 -0.38 11.27 -22.31
CA LEU A 258 0.45 10.32 -21.57
C LEU A 258 1.43 11.10 -20.67
N GLY A 259 1.78 10.57 -19.51
CA GLY A 259 2.67 11.25 -18.58
C GLY A 259 2.50 10.78 -17.13
N TRP A 260 2.35 11.74 -16.21
CA TRP A 260 2.36 11.49 -14.78
C TRP A 260 1.18 12.17 -14.07
N SER A 261 0.68 11.55 -13.01
CA SER A 261 -0.42 12.07 -12.18
C SER A 261 -0.17 11.80 -10.69
N GLN A 262 -0.59 12.71 -9.81
CA GLN A 262 -0.65 12.48 -8.36
C GLN A 262 -1.98 11.77 -7.95
N PRO A 263 -2.13 11.28 -6.70
CA PRO A 263 -3.35 10.56 -6.25
C PRO A 263 -4.68 11.29 -6.45
N LEU A 264 -4.67 12.62 -6.45
CA LEU A 264 -5.87 13.46 -6.55
C LEU A 264 -6.17 13.94 -7.98
N GLY A 265 -5.46 13.44 -8.99
CA GLY A 265 -5.78 13.72 -10.39
C GLY A 265 -7.14 13.14 -10.81
N ASN A 266 -7.96 13.94 -11.51
CA ASN A 266 -9.33 13.55 -11.83
C ASN A 266 -9.37 12.50 -12.97
N LEU A 267 -9.78 11.27 -12.63
CA LEU A 267 -9.79 10.14 -13.57
C LEU A 267 -10.84 10.22 -14.70
N GLN A 268 -11.86 11.08 -14.55
CA GLN A 268 -12.81 11.42 -15.61
C GLN A 268 -12.36 12.59 -16.49
N ALA A 269 -11.20 13.20 -16.19
CA ALA A 269 -10.64 14.29 -16.96
C ALA A 269 -9.45 13.83 -17.82
N PRO A 270 -9.14 14.54 -18.92
CA PRO A 270 -7.90 14.31 -19.65
C PRO A 270 -6.67 14.63 -18.78
N LEU A 271 -5.64 13.79 -18.83
CA LEU A 271 -4.38 14.03 -18.12
C LEU A 271 -3.82 15.44 -18.42
N GLY A 272 -3.43 16.18 -17.38
CA GLY A 272 -3.04 17.59 -17.47
C GLY A 272 -4.23 18.57 -17.42
N TYR A 273 -5.41 18.15 -16.97
CA TYR A 273 -6.58 19.02 -16.74
C TYR A 273 -6.43 19.86 -15.47
N ASP A 274 -5.98 19.23 -14.39
CA ASP A 274 -5.84 19.77 -13.04
C ASP A 274 -4.39 20.19 -12.71
N LYS A 275 -4.13 20.56 -11.46
CA LYS A 275 -2.79 20.85 -10.92
C LYS A 275 -1.99 19.59 -10.55
N PHE A 276 -2.66 18.45 -10.44
CA PHE A 276 -2.08 17.18 -9.97
C PHE A 276 -1.45 16.36 -11.10
N SER A 277 -1.72 16.72 -12.37
CA SER A 277 -1.31 15.95 -13.54
C SER A 277 -0.51 16.75 -14.57
N TYR A 278 0.36 16.03 -15.28
CA TYR A 278 1.32 16.55 -16.24
C TYR A 278 1.37 15.60 -17.43
N SER A 279 1.02 16.08 -18.63
CA SER A 279 0.91 15.22 -19.81
C SER A 279 1.59 15.76 -21.05
N TRP A 280 1.73 14.86 -22.02
CA TRP A 280 2.10 15.09 -23.40
C TRP A 280 0.98 14.57 -24.30
N ARG A 281 0.49 15.37 -25.24
CA ARG A 281 -0.63 15.03 -26.13
C ARG A 281 -0.13 14.61 -27.51
N SER A 282 -0.68 13.50 -28.03
CA SER A 282 -0.33 12.97 -29.37
C SER A 282 -0.46 14.02 -30.48
N LYS A 283 -1.63 14.65 -30.59
CA LYS A 283 -1.89 15.72 -31.57
C LYS A 283 -1.00 16.94 -31.29
N LYS A 284 -0.08 17.24 -32.22
CA LYS A 284 0.85 18.41 -32.19
C LYS A 284 1.85 18.44 -31.01
N GLY A 285 2.13 17.31 -30.37
CA GLY A 285 3.21 17.18 -29.36
C GLY A 285 3.17 18.17 -28.19
N THR A 286 2.00 18.71 -27.88
CA THR A 286 1.85 19.76 -26.86
C THR A 286 1.85 19.16 -25.46
N ARG A 287 2.58 19.78 -24.54
CA ARG A 287 2.55 19.46 -23.10
C ARG A 287 1.35 20.16 -22.43
N PHE A 288 0.61 19.46 -21.57
CA PHE A 288 -0.59 19.95 -20.86
C PHE A 288 -0.48 19.82 -19.34
N HIS A 289 -0.79 20.91 -18.65
CA HIS A 289 -0.91 21.00 -17.18
C HIS A 289 -1.90 22.14 -16.85
N GLN A 290 -2.75 21.98 -15.84
CA GLN A 290 -3.82 22.95 -15.49
C GLN A 290 -4.69 23.35 -16.69
N SER A 291 -4.99 22.39 -17.58
CA SER A 291 -5.69 22.59 -18.86
C SER A 291 -4.99 23.49 -19.88
N ILE A 292 -3.80 24.02 -19.57
CA ILE A 292 -3.01 24.89 -20.45
C ILE A 292 -2.08 24.03 -21.31
N GLY A 293 -2.34 24.02 -22.63
CA GLY A 293 -1.48 23.37 -23.61
C GLY A 293 -0.39 24.31 -24.11
N LYS A 294 0.88 23.89 -24.01
CA LYS A 294 2.04 24.61 -24.58
C LYS A 294 2.71 23.73 -25.64
N HIS A 295 3.23 24.34 -26.71
CA HIS A 295 4.09 23.63 -27.65
C HIS A 295 5.33 23.09 -26.92
N TYR A 296 5.78 21.91 -27.33
CA TYR A 296 6.90 21.22 -26.70
C TYR A 296 7.70 20.42 -27.73
N SER A 297 7.04 19.53 -28.48
CA SER A 297 7.65 18.71 -29.53
C SER A 297 6.72 18.58 -30.73
N ASP A 298 7.18 17.85 -31.74
CA ASP A 298 6.28 17.25 -32.74
C ASP A 298 5.35 16.21 -32.12
N GLY A 299 4.27 15.90 -32.85
CA GLY A 299 3.32 14.87 -32.47
C GLY A 299 3.90 13.46 -32.49
N TYR A 300 3.17 12.55 -31.86
CA TYR A 300 3.43 11.11 -31.92
C TYR A 300 2.19 10.37 -32.44
N GLU A 301 2.43 9.23 -33.07
CA GLU A 301 1.44 8.46 -33.82
C GLU A 301 1.56 6.95 -33.57
N HIS A 302 0.80 6.16 -34.31
CA HIS A 302 0.81 4.70 -34.23
C HIS A 302 2.22 4.12 -34.45
N GLY A 303 2.67 3.25 -33.55
CA GLY A 303 3.97 2.56 -33.60
C GLY A 303 5.11 3.30 -32.91
N ASP A 304 4.92 4.57 -32.51
CA ASP A 304 5.88 5.29 -31.68
C ASP A 304 5.98 4.67 -30.28
N VAL A 305 7.21 4.61 -29.76
CA VAL A 305 7.48 4.24 -28.36
C VAL A 305 8.03 5.46 -27.64
N LEU A 306 7.34 5.83 -26.57
CA LEU A 306 7.53 7.08 -25.86
C LEU A 306 8.10 6.79 -24.47
N GLY A 307 9.22 7.43 -24.15
CA GLY A 307 9.86 7.31 -22.84
C GLY A 307 9.46 8.45 -21.92
N PHE A 308 9.22 8.14 -20.65
CA PHE A 308 8.81 9.10 -19.63
C PHE A 308 9.79 9.04 -18.46
N TYR A 309 10.65 10.05 -18.37
CA TYR A 309 11.61 10.22 -17.27
C TYR A 309 11.11 11.28 -16.29
N VAL A 310 11.36 11.05 -15.00
CA VAL A 310 11.19 12.05 -13.95
C VAL A 310 12.30 11.91 -12.91
N SER A 311 12.75 13.05 -12.39
CA SER A 311 13.70 13.14 -11.29
C SER A 311 13.05 13.95 -10.17
N LEU A 312 12.94 13.34 -8.99
CA LEU A 312 12.37 13.92 -7.78
C LEU A 312 13.48 14.07 -6.71
N PRO A 313 13.70 15.28 -6.15
CA PRO A 313 14.62 15.46 -5.02
C PRO A 313 14.32 14.55 -3.82
N GLU A 314 15.37 14.11 -3.12
CA GLU A 314 15.27 13.15 -2.01
C GLU A 314 15.16 13.82 -0.63
N GLU A 315 15.42 15.12 -0.56
CA GLU A 315 15.48 15.88 0.70
C GLU A 315 14.13 16.46 1.17
N THR A 316 13.04 16.21 0.44
CA THR A 316 11.71 16.72 0.79
C THR A 316 11.03 15.91 1.89
N GLU A 317 9.99 16.47 2.51
CA GLU A 317 9.20 15.74 3.52
C GLU A 317 8.53 14.50 2.92
N THR A 318 7.95 14.62 1.72
CA THR A 318 7.32 13.49 1.00
C THR A 318 8.31 12.38 0.66
N ALA A 319 9.58 12.72 0.42
CA ALA A 319 10.65 11.77 0.14
C ALA A 319 11.12 11.02 1.40
N LYS A 320 11.00 11.65 2.57
CA LYS A 320 11.40 11.12 3.89
C LYS A 320 10.28 10.36 4.59
N SER A 321 9.02 10.74 4.36
CA SER A 321 7.85 10.04 4.89
C SER A 321 7.72 8.62 4.32
N LEU A 322 7.37 7.67 5.20
CA LEU A 322 6.81 6.38 4.83
C LEU A 322 5.37 6.53 4.28
N PRO A 323 4.86 5.55 3.52
CA PRO A 323 3.48 5.60 3.01
C PRO A 323 2.44 5.45 4.13
N ASP A 324 1.20 5.91 3.89
CA ASP A 324 0.06 5.69 4.79
C ASP A 324 -0.29 4.18 4.84
N THR A 325 -0.56 3.68 6.05
CA THR A 325 -0.96 2.28 6.33
C THR A 325 -2.46 2.08 6.22
N TYR A 326 -3.24 3.17 6.30
CA TYR A 326 -4.70 3.20 6.37
C TYR A 326 -5.33 2.47 7.57
N LYS A 327 -4.53 1.93 8.49
CA LYS A 327 -4.98 1.14 9.66
C LYS A 327 -5.87 1.93 10.65
N ASP A 328 -5.81 3.26 10.61
CA ASP A 328 -6.66 4.21 11.34
C ASP A 328 -8.01 4.50 10.64
N LYS A 329 -8.17 4.10 9.38
CA LYS A 329 -9.35 4.38 8.55
C LYS A 329 -10.43 3.31 8.76
N ALA A 330 -11.66 3.64 8.38
CA ALA A 330 -12.77 2.70 8.47
C ALA A 330 -12.67 1.60 7.39
N LEU A 331 -12.90 0.34 7.78
CA LEU A 331 -13.09 -0.75 6.82
C LEU A 331 -14.56 -0.92 6.48
N ILE A 332 -14.83 -1.04 5.17
CA ILE A 332 -16.13 -1.46 4.65
C ILE A 332 -16.03 -2.84 4.02
N LYS A 333 -17.07 -3.66 4.18
CA LYS A 333 -17.21 -4.95 3.49
C LYS A 333 -18.07 -4.77 2.25
N PHE A 334 -17.46 -4.95 1.07
CA PHE A 334 -18.19 -4.97 -0.20
C PHE A 334 -18.10 -6.38 -0.82
N LYS A 335 -19.25 -7.05 -0.86
CA LYS A 335 -19.38 -8.48 -1.18
C LYS A 335 -18.48 -9.33 -0.27
N SER A 336 -17.45 -9.97 -0.85
CA SER A 336 -16.51 -10.86 -0.15
C SER A 336 -15.19 -10.18 0.24
N TYR A 337 -15.00 -8.92 -0.16
CA TYR A 337 -13.74 -8.19 0.02
C TYR A 337 -13.90 -7.02 0.98
N LEU A 338 -12.79 -6.63 1.61
CA LEU A 338 -12.70 -5.50 2.52
C LEU A 338 -11.96 -4.36 1.83
N TYR A 339 -12.34 -3.13 2.16
CA TYR A 339 -11.72 -1.92 1.64
C TYR A 339 -11.59 -0.89 2.75
N PHE A 340 -10.45 -0.21 2.84
CA PHE A 340 -10.34 1.04 3.60
C PHE A 340 -11.09 2.14 2.86
N GLU A 341 -11.85 2.95 3.61
CA GLU A 341 -12.51 4.16 3.12
C GLU A 341 -11.70 5.40 3.54
N GLU A 342 -11.12 6.10 2.56
CA GLU A 342 -10.40 7.36 2.76
C GLU A 342 -11.20 8.52 2.15
N LYS A 343 -11.20 9.70 2.78
CA LYS A 343 -11.86 10.89 2.25
C LYS A 343 -10.87 11.86 1.61
N ASP A 344 -11.08 12.16 0.34
CA ASP A 344 -10.32 13.14 -0.43
C ASP A 344 -10.72 14.58 -0.10
N PHE A 345 -9.72 15.40 0.19
CA PHE A 345 -9.86 16.83 0.43
C PHE A 345 -9.15 17.62 -0.66
N VAL A 346 -9.60 17.47 -1.92
CA VAL A 346 -8.97 18.06 -3.12
C VAL A 346 -8.70 19.56 -2.96
N ASP A 347 -9.68 20.33 -2.51
CA ASP A 347 -9.55 21.79 -2.27
C ASP A 347 -8.48 22.15 -1.22
N LYS A 348 -8.24 21.28 -0.24
CA LYS A 348 -7.21 21.45 0.79
C LYS A 348 -5.84 21.11 0.19
N ALA A 349 -5.76 19.99 -0.54
CA ALA A 349 -4.55 19.54 -1.19
C ALA A 349 -4.04 20.56 -2.22
N GLU A 350 -4.92 21.13 -3.06
CA GLU A 350 -4.56 22.18 -4.02
C GLU A 350 -3.95 23.42 -3.35
N LYS A 351 -4.41 23.78 -2.15
CA LYS A 351 -3.91 24.94 -1.38
C LYS A 351 -2.58 24.64 -0.68
N SER A 352 -2.24 23.36 -0.47
CA SER A 352 -0.98 22.92 0.12
C SER A 352 0.10 22.55 -0.91
N LEU A 353 -0.18 22.63 -2.22
CA LEU A 353 0.80 22.33 -3.26
C LEU A 353 2.01 23.29 -3.19
N LYS A 354 3.20 22.72 -2.99
CA LYS A 354 4.49 23.43 -2.95
C LYS A 354 5.33 23.00 -4.16
N PRO A 355 6.01 23.90 -4.89
CA PRO A 355 6.97 23.51 -5.93
C PRO A 355 8.14 22.73 -5.33
N ASN A 356 8.48 21.58 -5.92
CA ASN A 356 9.61 20.74 -5.54
C ASN A 356 10.85 21.18 -6.36
N LEU A 357 11.62 22.13 -5.82
CA LEU A 357 12.70 22.80 -6.57
C LEU A 357 13.79 21.81 -7.03
N GLY A 358 14.17 21.89 -8.30
CA GLY A 358 15.15 20.99 -8.92
C GLY A 358 14.56 19.68 -9.47
N SER A 359 13.27 19.43 -9.26
CA SER A 359 12.56 18.34 -9.96
C SER A 359 12.43 18.62 -11.46
N ILE A 360 12.52 17.57 -12.27
CA ILE A 360 12.40 17.67 -13.74
C ILE A 360 11.64 16.48 -14.33
N MET A 361 10.93 16.71 -15.43
CA MET A 361 10.35 15.69 -16.30
C MET A 361 10.90 15.84 -17.72
N ILE A 362 11.31 14.73 -18.33
CA ILE A 362 11.84 14.65 -19.70
C ILE A 362 11.04 13.59 -20.45
N PHE A 363 10.62 13.90 -21.67
CA PHE A 363 9.93 12.95 -22.54
C PHE A 363 10.79 12.59 -23.74
N TYR A 364 10.76 11.32 -24.14
CA TYR A 364 11.55 10.75 -25.22
C TYR A 364 10.62 10.22 -26.32
N LYS A 365 11.04 10.36 -27.58
CA LYS A 365 10.39 9.75 -28.74
C LYS A 365 11.37 8.76 -29.39
N ASN A 366 11.06 7.46 -29.36
CA ASN A 366 11.90 6.39 -29.90
C ASN A 366 13.36 6.48 -29.40
N GLY A 367 13.55 6.75 -28.09
CA GLY A 367 14.85 6.94 -27.44
C GLY A 367 15.49 8.33 -27.58
N VAL A 368 14.92 9.23 -28.39
CA VAL A 368 15.44 10.59 -28.59
C VAL A 368 14.75 11.57 -27.64
N SER A 369 15.51 12.20 -26.75
CA SER A 369 15.02 13.23 -25.83
C SER A 369 14.35 14.38 -26.59
N GLN A 370 13.14 14.74 -26.18
CA GLN A 370 12.39 15.90 -26.69
C GLN A 370 12.66 17.17 -25.86
N GLY A 371 13.64 17.12 -24.94
CA GLY A 371 13.98 18.20 -24.02
C GLY A 371 13.23 18.11 -22.68
N VAL A 372 13.26 19.21 -21.92
CA VAL A 372 12.64 19.25 -20.58
C VAL A 372 11.17 19.65 -20.67
N ALA A 373 10.28 18.69 -20.40
CA ALA A 373 8.84 18.86 -20.44
C ALA A 373 8.33 19.72 -19.28
N TYR A 374 8.83 19.49 -18.06
CA TYR A 374 8.49 20.28 -16.87
C TYR A 374 9.70 20.43 -15.95
N ARG A 375 9.73 21.53 -15.20
CA ARG A 375 10.69 21.84 -14.13
C ARG A 375 9.90 22.28 -12.91
N ASP A 376 10.45 22.03 -11.73
CA ASP A 376 9.92 22.52 -10.45
C ASP A 376 8.43 22.16 -10.27
N ILE A 377 8.10 20.90 -10.60
CA ILE A 377 6.76 20.33 -10.46
C ILE A 377 6.37 20.28 -8.98
N TYR A 378 5.08 20.17 -8.67
CA TYR A 378 4.64 20.16 -7.27
C TYR A 378 5.15 18.93 -6.51
N GLU A 379 5.46 19.11 -5.23
CA GLU A 379 5.76 18.00 -4.32
C GLU A 379 4.56 17.05 -4.21
N GLY A 380 4.83 15.75 -4.11
CA GLY A 380 3.80 14.72 -4.01
C GLY A 380 4.27 13.38 -4.59
N VAL A 381 3.43 12.36 -4.43
CA VAL A 381 3.63 11.03 -5.01
C VAL A 381 3.20 11.05 -6.48
N TYR A 382 4.03 10.55 -7.40
CA TYR A 382 3.73 10.52 -8.84
C TYR A 382 3.57 9.11 -9.38
N TYR A 383 2.52 8.90 -10.16
CA TYR A 383 2.17 7.63 -10.79
C TYR A 383 2.27 7.80 -12.32
N PRO A 384 2.87 6.84 -13.05
CA PRO A 384 2.69 6.72 -14.49
C PRO A 384 1.20 6.74 -14.83
N ALA A 385 0.79 7.58 -15.78
CA ALA A 385 -0.61 7.84 -16.06
C ALA A 385 -0.89 7.95 -17.57
N ILE A 386 -2.01 7.34 -17.95
CA ILE A 386 -2.47 7.22 -19.33
C ILE A 386 -3.86 7.80 -19.42
N SER A 387 -4.11 8.68 -20.38
CA SER A 387 -5.46 9.16 -20.68
C SER A 387 -5.76 9.09 -22.17
N LEU A 388 -6.88 8.46 -22.51
CA LEU A 388 -7.25 8.10 -23.88
C LEU A 388 -8.60 8.71 -24.25
N TYR A 389 -8.74 9.10 -25.51
CA TYR A 389 -9.96 9.62 -26.12
C TYR A 389 -10.33 8.76 -27.33
N LYS A 390 -11.57 8.22 -27.31
CA LYS A 390 -12.07 7.21 -28.25
C LYS A 390 -11.17 5.96 -28.30
N SER A 391 -11.31 5.16 -29.36
CA SER A 391 -10.62 3.88 -29.66
C SER A 391 -9.12 4.00 -29.91
N CYS A 392 -8.38 4.70 -29.05
CA CYS A 392 -6.94 4.62 -28.97
C CYS A 392 -6.56 3.44 -28.07
N THR A 393 -5.54 2.67 -28.44
CA THR A 393 -4.95 1.58 -27.65
C THR A 393 -3.47 1.89 -27.40
N VAL A 394 -3.01 1.74 -26.15
CA VAL A 394 -1.61 1.89 -25.78
C VAL A 394 -1.18 0.84 -24.76
N SER A 395 0.10 0.45 -24.81
CA SER A 395 0.69 -0.55 -23.90
C SER A 395 1.82 0.08 -23.10
N ILE A 396 1.80 -0.08 -21.77
CA ILE A 396 2.83 0.42 -20.86
C ILE A 396 3.88 -0.64 -20.57
N ASN A 397 5.14 -0.23 -20.57
CA ASN A 397 6.30 -1.03 -20.19
C ASN A 397 7.02 -0.35 -19.02
N PHE A 398 6.88 -0.93 -17.82
CA PHE A 398 7.52 -0.43 -16.61
C PHE A 398 9.01 -0.78 -16.52
N GLY A 399 9.55 -1.60 -17.44
CA GLY A 399 10.91 -2.11 -17.41
C GLY A 399 11.01 -3.50 -16.75
N PRO A 400 12.25 -4.00 -16.52
CA PRO A 400 13.53 -3.34 -16.80
C PRO A 400 13.93 -3.38 -18.29
N HIS A 401 13.26 -4.19 -19.11
CA HIS A 401 13.59 -4.38 -20.52
C HIS A 401 12.87 -3.38 -21.42
N PHE A 402 13.53 -2.24 -21.66
CA PHE A 402 13.04 -1.18 -22.55
C PHE A 402 13.42 -1.40 -24.01
N LYS A 403 12.59 -0.90 -24.93
CA LYS A 403 12.89 -0.90 -26.37
C LYS A 403 13.90 0.19 -26.74
N TYR A 404 13.80 1.35 -26.09
CA TYR A 404 14.68 2.50 -26.31
C TYR A 404 15.09 3.16 -24.98
N PRO A 405 15.89 2.47 -24.14
CA PRO A 405 16.37 3.02 -22.88
C PRO A 405 17.15 4.33 -23.10
N PRO A 406 16.95 5.36 -22.25
CA PRO A 406 17.64 6.63 -22.36
C PRO A 406 19.13 6.45 -22.01
N LYS A 407 19.98 7.27 -22.63
CA LYS A 407 21.46 7.17 -22.54
C LYS A 407 22.12 8.42 -21.96
N ASP A 408 21.32 9.45 -21.73
CA ASP A 408 21.66 10.80 -21.31
C ASP A 408 21.37 11.05 -19.81
N VAL A 409 20.63 10.14 -19.16
CA VAL A 409 20.23 10.23 -17.75
C VAL A 409 20.41 8.90 -17.02
N ALA A 410 20.72 8.96 -15.72
CA ALA A 410 20.65 7.80 -14.84
C ALA A 410 19.21 7.63 -14.29
N TYR A 411 18.72 6.40 -14.23
CA TYR A 411 17.33 6.11 -13.86
C TYR A 411 17.18 4.71 -13.25
N ARG A 412 16.10 4.51 -12.48
CA ARG A 412 15.56 3.18 -12.14
C ARG A 412 14.33 2.87 -13.00
N PRO A 413 14.12 1.63 -13.45
CA PRO A 413 12.88 1.25 -14.10
C PRO A 413 11.72 1.30 -13.11
N MET A 414 10.54 1.72 -13.54
CA MET A 414 9.33 1.70 -12.70
C MET A 414 9.01 0.31 -12.12
N SER A 415 9.46 -0.78 -12.75
CA SER A 415 9.30 -2.16 -12.23
C SER A 415 9.79 -2.34 -10.79
N ASP A 416 10.88 -1.66 -10.42
CA ASP A 416 11.55 -1.87 -9.13
C ASP A 416 10.73 -1.29 -7.96
N MET A 417 9.85 -0.32 -8.27
CA MET A 417 8.92 0.27 -7.30
C MET A 417 7.91 -0.75 -6.75
N GLY A 418 7.68 -1.89 -7.42
CA GLY A 418 6.83 -2.95 -6.89
C GLY A 418 7.40 -3.55 -5.60
N TRP A 419 8.70 -3.89 -5.58
CA TRP A 419 9.35 -4.41 -4.38
C TRP A 419 9.65 -3.31 -3.35
N GLU A 420 10.11 -2.13 -3.78
CA GLU A 420 10.35 -1.01 -2.86
C GLU A 420 9.06 -0.63 -2.11
N ALA A 421 7.89 -0.64 -2.77
CA ALA A 421 6.62 -0.34 -2.10
C ALA A 421 6.20 -1.43 -1.10
N VAL A 422 6.37 -2.72 -1.43
CA VAL A 422 6.09 -3.83 -0.49
C VAL A 422 6.94 -3.69 0.77
N VAL A 423 8.23 -3.35 0.64
CA VAL A 423 9.13 -3.11 1.78
C VAL A 423 8.69 -1.87 2.57
N GLU A 424 8.49 -0.72 1.93
CA GLU A 424 8.13 0.53 2.62
C GLU A 424 6.77 0.44 3.34
N HIS A 425 5.76 -0.19 2.74
CA HIS A 425 4.47 -0.39 3.38
C HIS A 425 4.55 -1.41 4.53
N THR A 426 5.31 -2.51 4.38
CA THR A 426 5.49 -3.46 5.48
C THR A 426 6.18 -2.81 6.67
N LEU A 427 7.19 -1.97 6.43
CA LEU A 427 7.83 -1.17 7.50
C LEU A 427 6.86 -0.18 8.15
N ALA A 428 6.02 0.51 7.35
CA ALA A 428 5.00 1.42 7.87
C ALA A 428 3.96 0.69 8.74
N ASP A 429 3.48 -0.48 8.28
CA ASP A 429 2.53 -1.34 9.00
C ASP A 429 3.12 -1.83 10.33
N MET A 430 4.38 -2.30 10.33
CA MET A 430 5.09 -2.73 11.54
C MET A 430 5.29 -1.58 12.53
N LEU A 431 5.69 -0.39 12.06
CA LEU A 431 5.85 0.79 12.91
C LEU A 431 4.52 1.22 13.54
N TYR A 432 3.42 1.18 12.79
CA TYR A 432 2.08 1.47 13.31
C TYR A 432 1.70 0.55 14.48
N HIS A 433 2.01 -0.75 14.39
CA HIS A 433 1.76 -1.70 15.48
C HIS A 433 2.60 -1.38 16.71
N VAL A 434 3.91 -1.17 16.55
CA VAL A 434 4.83 -0.82 17.65
C VAL A 434 4.39 0.46 18.36
N GLU A 435 4.04 1.51 17.61
CA GLU A 435 3.52 2.76 18.18
C GLU A 435 2.23 2.55 18.99
N THR A 436 1.36 1.65 18.56
CA THR A 436 0.02 1.44 19.13
C THR A 436 0.09 0.54 20.37
N GLU A 437 0.98 -0.45 20.37
CA GLU A 437 1.26 -1.33 21.51
C GLU A 437 1.89 -0.58 22.69
N VAL A 438 2.89 0.28 22.43
CA VAL A 438 3.60 1.06 23.47
C VAL A 438 2.68 2.03 24.22
N ASP A 439 1.57 2.48 23.62
CA ASP A 439 0.64 3.45 24.19
C ASP A 439 -0.58 2.81 24.91
N GLY A 440 -0.55 1.49 25.12
CA GLY A 440 -1.49 0.80 26.02
C GLY A 440 -2.94 0.74 25.55
N ARG A 441 -3.22 0.96 24.25
CA ARG A 441 -4.54 0.73 23.66
C ARG A 441 -4.75 -0.75 23.37
N HIS A 442 -4.85 -1.56 24.42
CA HIS A 442 -5.59 -2.81 24.28
C HIS A 442 -7.00 -2.49 23.80
N SER A 443 -7.48 -3.21 22.78
CA SER A 443 -8.94 -3.35 22.60
C SER A 443 -9.51 -3.81 23.95
N PRO A 444 -10.64 -3.24 24.43
CA PRO A 444 -11.15 -3.59 25.75
C PRO A 444 -11.32 -5.12 25.85
N PRO A 445 -10.95 -5.74 26.99
CA PRO A 445 -11.05 -7.18 27.15
C PRO A 445 -12.49 -7.62 26.84
N TRP A 446 -12.61 -8.63 25.99
CA TRP A 446 -13.90 -9.20 25.63
C TRP A 446 -14.42 -10.01 26.82
N GLU A 447 -15.34 -9.42 27.59
CA GLU A 447 -16.18 -10.18 28.50
C GLU A 447 -17.30 -10.87 27.69
N PRO A 448 -17.63 -12.14 28.01
CA PRO A 448 -18.45 -13.02 27.17
C PRO A 448 -19.96 -12.72 27.16
#